data_AF-A0A8T5N1R8-F1
#
_entry.id   AF-A0A8T5N1R8-F1
#
_cell.length_a   1.000
_cell.length_b   1.000
_cell.length_c   1.000
_cell.angle_alpha   90.00
_cell.angle_beta   90.00
_cell.angle_gamma   90.00
#
_symmetry.space_group_name_H-M   'P 1'
#
loop_
_entity.id
_entity.type
_entity.pdbx_description
1 polymer ?
#
loop_
_entity_poly.entity_id
_entity_poly.type
_entity_poly.pdbx_seq_one_letter_code
_entity_poly.pdbx_strand_id
1 'polypeptide(L)'
;MKITKKVMHYYKLTKETLEKDIDNFISDARKGVFSWDSKYGGEALKIIKQYFKFIQEKFEKKEFEECAKCYKKLILFLFDASAGRDEACFGYEDLLAKISKDFDSLIKKYFICLVKVYPCEKLANECYDYIVKLKESGFDSDKKILIEYLKKDKLYNLINMLLLKTRGMTKKDEDKHDVIYFLMEIFDELGEKEKYLDLCKRFEGVFSEKEVEYLKKEYEEDE
;
A
#
# COMPACT_ATOMS: atom_id res chain seq x y z
N MET A 1 1.94 46.80 2.33
CA MET A 1 1.69 45.36 2.09
C MET A 1 3.01 44.62 2.19
N LYS A 2 3.27 43.87 3.27
CA LYS A 2 4.50 43.05 3.37
C LYS A 2 4.29 41.81 2.51
N ILE A 3 4.93 41.76 1.35
CA ILE A 3 5.02 40.55 0.53
C ILE A 3 5.91 39.58 1.29
N THR A 4 5.32 38.66 2.04
CA THR A 4 6.03 37.52 2.61
C THR A 4 6.44 36.62 1.46
N LYS A 5 7.68 36.78 0.96
CA LYS A 5 8.32 35.80 0.07
C LYS A 5 8.26 34.44 0.77
N LYS A 6 7.40 33.56 0.26
CA LYS A 6 7.31 32.17 0.68
C LYS A 6 8.67 31.54 0.38
N VAL A 7 9.52 31.37 1.39
CA VAL A 7 10.80 30.69 1.26
C VAL A 7 10.47 29.25 0.88
N MET A 8 10.64 28.93 -0.41
CA MET A 8 10.55 27.55 -0.87
C MET A 8 11.83 26.85 -0.39
N HIS A 9 11.71 26.10 0.71
CA HIS A 9 12.74 25.14 1.09
C HIS A 9 12.77 24.06 0.01
N TYR A 10 13.69 24.22 -0.95
CA TYR A 10 14.03 23.17 -1.89
C TYR A 10 14.79 22.11 -1.11
N TYR A 11 14.14 20.99 -0.80
CA TYR A 11 14.86 19.81 -0.36
C TYR A 11 15.67 19.29 -1.56
N LYS A 12 16.99 19.23 -1.38
CA LYS A 12 17.94 18.66 -2.33
C LYS A 12 18.35 17.31 -1.78
N LEU A 13 18.48 16.30 -2.65
CA LEU A 13 19.04 15.00 -2.27
C LEU A 13 20.35 15.21 -1.50
N THR A 14 20.44 14.58 -0.33
CA THR A 14 21.61 14.69 0.56
C THR A 14 22.50 13.45 0.48
N LYS A 15 22.01 12.39 -0.16
CA LYS A 15 22.70 11.14 -0.42
C LYS A 15 22.82 10.90 -1.92
N GLU A 16 23.61 9.89 -2.26
CA GLU A 16 23.92 9.51 -3.62
C GLU A 16 22.69 9.07 -4.43
N THR A 17 21.72 8.42 -3.77
CA THR A 17 20.48 7.95 -4.41
C THR A 17 19.27 8.34 -3.59
N LEU A 18 18.12 8.45 -4.27
CA LEU A 18 16.83 8.74 -3.63
C LEU A 18 16.46 7.65 -2.62
N GLU A 19 16.71 6.38 -2.96
CA GLU A 19 16.52 5.25 -2.05
C GLU A 19 17.28 5.43 -0.73
N LYS A 20 18.57 5.81 -0.80
CA LYS A 20 19.41 6.05 0.39
C LYS A 20 18.93 7.26 1.20
N ASP A 21 18.46 8.31 0.54
CA ASP A 21 17.88 9.47 1.24
C ASP A 21 16.60 9.09 2.00
N ILE A 22 15.72 8.29 1.38
CA ILE A 22 14.51 7.75 2.03
C ILE A 22 14.88 6.87 3.23
N ASP A 23 15.87 5.97 3.09
CA ASP A 23 16.31 5.11 4.19
C ASP A 23 16.85 5.90 5.38
N ASN A 24 17.65 6.94 5.12
CA ASN A 24 18.15 7.81 6.20
C ASN A 24 17.00 8.58 6.86
N PHE A 25 16.08 9.13 6.07
CA PHE A 25 14.91 9.81 6.61
C PHE A 25 14.06 8.90 7.51
N ILE A 26 13.78 7.66 7.08
CA ILE A 26 13.02 6.69 7.88
C ILE A 26 13.77 6.36 9.17
N SER A 27 15.09 6.18 9.11
CA SER A 27 15.92 5.95 10.30
C SER A 27 15.85 7.10 11.29
N ASP A 28 15.93 8.34 10.81
CA ASP A 28 15.86 9.53 11.66
C ASP A 28 14.45 9.73 12.22
N ALA A 29 13.40 9.47 11.44
CA ALA A 29 12.01 9.50 11.90
C ALA A 29 11.76 8.54 13.06
N ARG A 30 12.27 7.30 12.97
CA ARG A 30 12.17 6.29 14.03
C ARG A 30 12.92 6.67 15.30
N LYS A 31 14.05 7.40 15.17
CA LYS A 31 14.76 7.99 16.32
C LYS A 31 14.06 9.19 16.94
N GLY A 32 12.88 9.56 16.43
CA GLY A 32 12.08 10.66 16.93
C GLY A 32 12.55 12.04 16.49
N VAL A 33 13.43 12.15 15.49
CA VAL A 33 13.89 13.45 14.95
C VAL A 33 12.72 14.33 14.50
N PHE A 34 11.67 13.69 13.97
CA PHE A 34 10.46 14.36 13.49
C PHE A 34 9.27 14.18 14.44
N SER A 35 9.53 13.94 15.73
CA SER A 35 8.47 13.80 16.72
C SER A 35 7.64 15.08 16.77
N TRP A 36 6.31 14.95 16.72
CA TRP A 36 5.40 16.09 16.73
C TRP A 36 5.62 17.09 15.58
N ASP A 37 6.06 16.61 14.41
CA ASP A 37 6.23 17.42 13.19
C ASP A 37 5.02 18.34 12.90
N SER A 38 3.81 17.88 13.20
CA SER A 38 2.57 18.66 13.09
C SER A 38 2.57 19.97 13.90
N LYS A 39 3.28 20.02 15.03
CA LYS A 39 3.43 21.19 15.91
C LYS A 39 4.62 22.07 15.56
N TYR A 40 5.64 21.51 14.91
CA TYR A 40 6.94 22.18 14.69
C TYR A 40 7.22 22.51 13.21
N GLY A 41 6.18 22.84 12.45
CA GLY A 41 6.31 23.45 11.12
C GLY A 41 6.29 22.47 9.94
N GLY A 42 6.02 21.18 10.20
CA GLY A 42 5.74 20.18 9.17
C GLY A 42 6.93 19.90 8.24
N GLU A 43 8.15 19.83 8.78
CA GLU A 43 9.37 19.58 8.01
C GLU A 43 9.39 18.17 7.43
N ALA A 44 9.06 17.16 8.24
CA ALA A 44 8.99 15.78 7.77
C ALA A 44 7.96 15.64 6.65
N LEU A 45 6.80 16.26 6.81
CA LEU A 45 5.75 16.28 5.78
C LEU A 45 6.24 16.92 4.46
N LYS A 46 7.05 17.99 4.53
CA LYS A 46 7.64 18.61 3.34
C LYS A 46 8.64 17.69 2.66
N ILE A 47 9.48 17.00 3.44
CA ILE A 47 10.47 16.03 2.93
C ILE A 47 9.75 14.87 2.21
N ILE A 48 8.75 14.26 2.85
CA ILE A 48 7.95 13.17 2.26
C ILE A 48 7.32 13.60 0.93
N LYS A 49 6.72 14.80 0.88
CA LYS A 49 6.14 15.35 -0.35
C LYS A 49 7.18 15.55 -1.45
N GLN A 50 8.38 16.00 -1.09
CA GLN A 50 9.46 16.16 -2.04
C GLN A 50 9.95 14.80 -2.57
N TYR A 51 10.05 13.77 -1.73
CA TYR A 51 10.36 12.42 -2.20
C TYR A 51 9.34 11.92 -3.22
N PHE A 52 8.04 12.05 -2.95
CA PHE A 52 7.02 11.67 -3.93
C PHE A 52 7.13 12.45 -5.24
N LYS A 53 7.52 13.74 -5.20
CA LYS A 53 7.81 14.51 -6.41
C LYS A 53 8.99 13.94 -7.20
N PHE A 54 10.09 13.59 -6.54
CA PHE A 54 11.22 12.95 -7.22
C PHE A 54 10.87 11.57 -7.79
N ILE A 55 10.08 10.78 -7.05
CA ILE A 55 9.60 9.49 -7.56
C ILE A 55 8.70 9.70 -8.78
N GLN A 56 7.85 10.73 -8.79
CA GLN A 56 7.02 11.10 -9.94
C GLN A 56 7.86 11.48 -11.17
N GLU A 57 8.90 12.30 -11.01
CA GLU A 57 9.82 12.65 -12.10
C GLU A 57 10.51 11.41 -12.69
N LYS A 58 10.87 10.44 -11.84
CA LYS A 58 11.42 9.14 -12.26
C LYS A 58 10.39 8.27 -12.98
N PHE A 59 9.14 8.28 -12.50
CA PHE A 59 8.04 7.55 -13.11
C PHE A 59 7.77 8.05 -14.54
N GLU A 60 7.76 9.37 -14.74
CA GLU A 60 7.61 10.00 -16.06
C GLU A 60 8.75 9.63 -17.02
N LYS A 61 9.96 9.45 -16.49
CA LYS A 61 11.13 8.93 -17.23
C LYS A 61 11.13 7.41 -17.42
N LYS A 62 10.10 6.71 -16.94
CA LYS A 62 9.95 5.25 -17.01
C LYS A 62 11.04 4.49 -16.24
N GLU A 63 11.63 5.11 -15.21
CA GLU A 63 12.59 4.47 -14.29
C GLU A 63 11.85 3.57 -13.27
N PHE A 64 11.02 2.64 -13.75
CA PHE A 64 10.03 1.93 -12.93
C PHE A 64 10.64 1.08 -11.81
N GLU A 65 11.84 0.54 -11.99
CA GLU A 65 12.49 -0.27 -10.95
C GLU A 65 12.88 0.59 -9.74
N GLU A 66 13.47 1.76 -9.98
CA GLU A 66 13.81 2.71 -8.92
C GLU A 66 12.54 3.24 -8.25
N CYS A 67 11.49 3.54 -9.04
CA CYS A 67 10.19 3.93 -8.51
C CYS A 67 9.60 2.85 -7.61
N ALA A 68 9.60 1.57 -8.02
CA ALA A 68 9.07 0.46 -7.22
C ALA A 68 9.77 0.36 -5.85
N LYS A 69 11.10 0.45 -5.82
CA LYS A 69 11.89 0.41 -4.58
C LYS A 69 11.56 1.59 -3.65
N CYS A 70 11.55 2.81 -4.19
CA CYS A 70 11.30 4.02 -3.41
C CYS A 70 9.85 4.09 -2.92
N TYR A 71 8.87 3.78 -3.79
CA TYR A 71 7.46 3.71 -3.42
C TYR A 71 7.24 2.69 -2.31
N LYS A 72 7.76 1.45 -2.44
CA LYS A 72 7.62 0.41 -1.41
C LYS A 72 8.06 0.94 -0.05
N LYS A 73 9.30 1.43 0.04
CA LYS A 73 9.88 1.89 1.32
C LYS A 73 9.02 2.99 1.94
N LEU A 74 8.65 3.99 1.15
CA LEU A 74 7.95 5.16 1.65
C LEU A 74 6.48 4.84 1.99
N ILE A 75 5.75 4.16 1.11
CA ILE A 75 4.34 3.81 1.33
C ILE A 75 4.18 2.89 2.54
N LEU A 76 4.97 1.81 2.63
CA LEU A 76 4.84 0.88 3.76
C LEU A 76 5.20 1.54 5.09
N PHE A 77 6.26 2.37 5.10
CA PHE A 77 6.59 3.19 6.27
C PHE A 77 5.44 4.10 6.67
N LEU A 78 4.80 4.76 5.71
CA LEU A 78 3.69 5.68 5.98
C LEU A 78 2.46 4.95 6.50
N PHE A 79 2.17 3.74 6.04
CA PHE A 79 1.09 2.92 6.61
C PHE A 79 1.35 2.62 8.08
N ASP A 80 2.55 2.15 8.42
CA ASP A 80 2.88 1.86 9.81
C ASP A 80 2.89 3.12 10.69
N ALA A 81 3.46 4.23 10.20
CA ALA A 81 3.47 5.49 10.93
C ALA A 81 2.04 6.05 11.14
N SER A 82 1.16 5.92 10.14
CA SER A 82 -0.23 6.37 10.24
C SER A 82 -1.04 5.52 11.20
N ALA A 83 -0.78 4.21 11.24
CA ALA A 83 -1.45 3.27 12.13
C ALA A 83 -0.85 3.24 13.55
N GLY A 84 0.16 4.06 13.85
CA GLY A 84 0.86 4.03 15.14
C GLY A 84 1.63 2.74 15.41
N ARG A 85 1.98 1.99 14.37
CA ARG A 85 2.75 0.72 14.43
C ARG A 85 4.24 0.90 14.19
N ASP A 86 4.67 2.13 13.94
CA ASP A 86 6.07 2.53 13.81
C ASP A 86 6.45 3.49 14.96
N GLU A 87 7.74 3.53 15.31
CA GLU A 87 8.25 4.46 16.32
C GLU A 87 8.21 5.93 15.86
N ALA A 88 8.09 6.16 14.55
CA ALA A 88 7.95 7.48 13.97
C ALA A 88 6.60 8.14 14.30
N CYS A 89 6.57 8.95 15.37
CA CYS A 89 5.38 9.69 15.79
C CYS A 89 5.36 11.12 15.23
N PHE A 90 4.81 11.31 14.03
CA PHE A 90 4.71 12.64 13.41
C PHE A 90 3.65 13.56 14.04
N GLY A 91 2.76 13.01 14.87
CA GLY A 91 1.70 13.76 15.55
C GLY A 91 0.59 14.28 14.64
N TYR A 92 0.34 13.61 13.50
CA TYR A 92 -0.81 13.89 12.63
C TYR A 92 -1.95 12.91 12.94
N GLU A 93 -3.18 13.41 13.01
CA GLU A 93 -4.38 12.57 13.16
C GLU A 93 -4.65 11.72 11.91
N ASP A 94 -4.39 12.28 10.71
CA ASP A 94 -4.52 11.60 9.43
C ASP A 94 -3.30 11.93 8.55
N LEU A 95 -2.21 11.18 8.75
CA LEU A 95 -0.94 11.43 8.08
C LEU A 95 -1.04 11.25 6.55
N LEU A 96 -1.77 10.23 6.08
CA LEU A 96 -1.88 9.94 4.64
C LEU A 96 -2.60 11.07 3.90
N ALA A 97 -3.72 11.58 4.44
CA ALA A 97 -4.42 12.73 3.86
C ALA A 97 -3.59 14.03 3.89
N LYS A 98 -2.69 14.19 4.87
CA LYS A 98 -1.76 15.33 4.91
C LYS A 98 -0.71 15.25 3.81
N ILE A 99 -0.29 14.04 3.43
CA ILE A 99 0.73 13.82 2.40
C ILE A 99 0.18 14.10 1.01
N SER A 100 -0.97 13.53 0.69
CA SER A 100 -1.66 13.76 -0.58
C SER A 100 -3.15 13.85 -0.36
N LYS A 101 -3.82 14.76 -1.10
CA LYS A 101 -5.28 14.78 -1.18
C LYS A 101 -5.84 13.54 -1.89
N ASP A 102 -5.00 12.89 -2.68
CA ASP A 102 -5.31 11.68 -3.43
C ASP A 102 -4.11 10.72 -3.27
N PHE A 103 -4.10 10.00 -2.15
CA PHE A 103 -3.05 9.02 -1.87
C PHE A 103 -3.21 7.77 -2.75
N ASP A 104 -4.44 7.47 -3.18
CA ASP A 104 -4.74 6.39 -4.12
C ASP A 104 -4.00 6.57 -5.45
N SER A 105 -3.81 7.80 -5.94
CA SER A 105 -2.95 8.08 -7.09
C SER A 105 -1.49 7.61 -6.93
N LEU A 106 -0.96 7.63 -5.70
CA LEU A 106 0.39 7.13 -5.42
C LEU A 106 0.39 5.60 -5.40
N ILE A 107 -0.64 4.97 -4.82
CA ILE A 107 -0.83 3.51 -4.84
C ILE A 107 -0.94 3.00 -6.28
N LYS A 108 -1.77 3.64 -7.11
CA LYS A 108 -1.91 3.35 -8.53
C LYS A 108 -0.56 3.30 -9.24
N LYS A 109 0.27 4.32 -9.05
CA LYS A 109 1.61 4.40 -9.68
C LYS A 109 2.55 3.35 -9.14
N TYR A 110 2.49 3.06 -7.84
CA TYR A 110 3.26 1.99 -7.22
C TYR A 110 2.94 0.64 -7.86
N PHE A 111 1.67 0.27 -7.94
CA PHE A 111 1.24 -0.99 -8.56
C PHE A 111 1.58 -1.05 -10.06
N ILE A 112 1.48 0.06 -10.79
CA ILE A 112 1.97 0.12 -12.18
C ILE A 112 3.46 -0.22 -12.26
N CYS A 113 4.27 0.30 -11.34
CA CYS A 113 5.70 -0.03 -11.29
C CYS A 113 5.91 -1.52 -11.00
N LEU A 114 5.19 -2.08 -10.01
CA LEU A 114 5.30 -3.49 -9.65
C LEU A 114 5.01 -4.40 -10.85
N VAL A 115 3.88 -4.19 -11.52
CA VAL A 115 3.45 -5.03 -12.66
C VAL A 115 4.40 -4.91 -13.85
N LYS A 116 5.00 -3.73 -14.08
CA LYS A 116 5.93 -3.51 -15.19
C LYS A 116 7.32 -4.11 -14.95
N VAL A 117 7.76 -4.22 -13.70
CA VAL A 117 9.15 -4.58 -13.37
C VAL A 117 9.27 -6.03 -12.92
N TYR A 118 8.30 -6.53 -12.14
CA TYR A 118 8.50 -7.78 -11.41
C TYR A 118 7.87 -8.99 -12.08
N PRO A 119 8.57 -10.14 -12.08
CA PRO A 119 7.95 -11.41 -12.39
C PRO A 119 6.89 -11.76 -11.34
N CYS A 120 5.97 -12.66 -11.69
CA CYS A 120 4.80 -12.99 -10.88
C CYS A 120 5.15 -13.42 -9.44
N GLU A 121 6.21 -14.21 -9.25
CA GLU A 121 6.68 -14.62 -7.92
C GLU A 121 7.10 -13.43 -7.06
N LYS A 122 7.91 -12.53 -7.61
CA LYS A 122 8.33 -11.34 -6.88
C LYS A 122 7.14 -10.41 -6.65
N LEU A 123 6.27 -10.23 -7.65
CA LEU A 123 5.03 -9.46 -7.50
C LEU A 123 4.16 -9.98 -6.35
N ALA A 124 4.01 -11.30 -6.20
CA ALA A 124 3.26 -11.91 -5.10
C ALA A 124 3.87 -11.58 -3.73
N ASN A 125 5.19 -11.53 -3.61
CA ASN A 125 5.87 -11.10 -2.38
C ASN A 125 5.60 -9.62 -2.09
N GLU A 126 5.70 -8.76 -3.10
CA GLU A 126 5.48 -7.32 -2.96
C GLU A 126 4.02 -6.99 -2.60
N CYS A 127 3.05 -7.68 -3.21
CA CYS A 127 1.64 -7.55 -2.87
C CYS A 127 1.37 -8.04 -1.44
N TYR A 128 1.93 -9.18 -1.03
CA TYR A 128 1.76 -9.68 0.34
C TYR A 128 2.27 -8.69 1.38
N ASP A 129 3.49 -8.17 1.20
CA ASP A 129 4.07 -7.17 2.11
C ASP A 129 3.18 -5.92 2.22
N TYR A 130 2.59 -5.50 1.10
CA TYR A 130 1.65 -4.37 1.05
C TYR A 130 0.34 -4.66 1.79
N ILE A 131 -0.31 -5.79 1.49
CA ILE A 131 -1.61 -6.16 2.05
C ILE A 131 -1.54 -6.25 3.58
N VAL A 132 -0.57 -6.99 4.10
CA VAL A 132 -0.37 -7.19 5.56
C VAL A 132 -0.08 -5.88 6.29
N LYS A 133 0.47 -4.89 5.59
CA LYS A 133 0.73 -3.55 6.14
C LYS A 133 -0.49 -2.62 6.05
N LEU A 134 -1.46 -2.91 5.20
CA LEU A 134 -2.63 -2.05 5.02
C LEU A 134 -3.70 -2.30 6.11
N LYS A 135 -3.88 -3.56 6.51
CA LYS A 135 -4.78 -4.08 7.56
C LYS A 135 -6.29 -3.83 7.41
N GLU A 136 -6.79 -2.63 7.13
CA GLU A 136 -8.26 -2.38 7.21
C GLU A 136 -8.83 -1.36 6.23
N SER A 137 -8.02 -0.77 5.34
CA SER A 137 -8.53 0.18 4.33
C SER A 137 -7.87 -0.08 2.98
N GLY A 138 -8.56 -0.81 2.12
CA GLY A 138 -8.16 -1.02 0.73
C GLY A 138 -8.06 0.31 -0.02
N PHE A 139 -7.11 0.41 -0.94
CA PHE A 139 -7.08 1.48 -1.92
C PHE A 139 -7.65 0.95 -3.22
N ASP A 140 -8.71 1.54 -3.75
CA ASP A 140 -9.35 1.12 -5.01
C ASP A 140 -8.36 0.78 -6.13
N SER A 141 -7.26 1.55 -6.25
CA SER A 141 -6.33 1.39 -7.36
C SER A 141 -5.44 0.15 -7.27
N ASP A 142 -5.28 -0.47 -6.10
CA ASP A 142 -4.35 -1.61 -5.94
C ASP A 142 -4.79 -2.82 -6.78
N LYS A 143 -6.02 -3.29 -6.59
CA LYS A 143 -6.62 -4.41 -7.33
C LYS A 143 -6.91 -4.06 -8.78
N LYS A 144 -7.46 -2.86 -9.04
CA LYS A 144 -7.77 -2.40 -10.41
C LYS A 144 -6.56 -2.45 -11.32
N ILE A 145 -5.39 -2.01 -10.84
CA ILE A 145 -4.16 -2.09 -11.66
C ILE A 145 -3.73 -3.52 -11.92
N LEU A 146 -3.85 -4.43 -10.94
CA LEU A 146 -3.54 -5.84 -11.16
C LEU A 146 -4.45 -6.44 -12.23
N ILE A 147 -5.75 -6.17 -12.16
CA ILE A 147 -6.75 -6.67 -13.11
C ILE A 147 -6.55 -6.08 -14.51
N GLU A 148 -6.32 -4.77 -14.62
CA GLU A 148 -6.15 -4.07 -15.90
C GLU A 148 -4.84 -4.43 -16.60
N TYR A 149 -3.74 -4.56 -15.86
CA TYR A 149 -2.40 -4.68 -16.46
C TYR A 149 -1.88 -6.12 -16.56
N LEU A 150 -2.42 -7.05 -15.78
CA LEU A 150 -2.05 -8.46 -15.90
C LEU A 150 -2.97 -9.18 -16.89
N LYS A 151 -2.38 -9.97 -17.78
CA LYS A 151 -3.15 -10.94 -18.55
C LYS A 151 -3.80 -11.95 -17.61
N LYS A 152 -4.96 -12.48 -18.02
CA LYS A 152 -5.79 -13.40 -17.22
C LYS A 152 -4.98 -14.56 -16.62
N ASP A 153 -4.12 -15.20 -17.40
CA ASP A 153 -3.23 -16.29 -16.95
C ASP A 153 -2.26 -15.86 -15.84
N LYS A 154 -1.62 -14.69 -16.01
CA LYS A 154 -0.71 -14.13 -15.00
C LYS A 154 -1.44 -13.69 -13.74
N LEU A 155 -2.65 -13.13 -13.88
CA LEU A 155 -3.48 -12.73 -12.75
C LEU A 155 -3.84 -13.94 -11.88
N TYR A 156 -4.31 -15.05 -12.47
CA TYR A 156 -4.55 -16.26 -11.68
C TYR A 156 -3.29 -16.87 -11.09
N ASN A 157 -2.16 -16.78 -11.79
CA ASN A 157 -0.90 -17.23 -11.22
C ASN A 157 -0.55 -16.43 -9.96
N LEU A 158 -0.72 -15.11 -9.99
CA LEU A 158 -0.54 -14.23 -8.84
C LEU A 158 -1.50 -14.59 -7.70
N ILE A 159 -2.80 -14.73 -8.00
CA ILE A 159 -3.83 -15.14 -7.04
C ILE A 159 -3.44 -16.46 -6.37
N ASN A 160 -3.04 -17.46 -7.15
CA ASN A 160 -2.60 -18.75 -6.61
C ASN A 160 -1.38 -18.60 -5.71
N MET A 161 -0.39 -17.80 -6.10
CA MET A 161 0.79 -17.55 -5.27
C MET A 161 0.44 -16.85 -3.94
N LEU A 162 -0.49 -15.90 -3.95
CA LEU A 162 -0.99 -15.26 -2.73
C LEU A 162 -1.76 -16.26 -1.85
N LEU A 163 -2.62 -17.10 -2.44
CA LEU A 163 -3.31 -18.19 -1.72
C LEU A 163 -2.35 -19.22 -1.12
N LEU A 164 -1.18 -19.44 -1.72
CA LEU A 164 -0.17 -20.33 -1.14
C LEU A 164 0.40 -19.74 0.17
N LYS A 165 0.48 -18.42 0.29
CA LYS A 165 0.98 -17.74 1.50
C LYS A 165 0.01 -17.84 2.68
N THR A 166 -1.26 -18.13 2.42
CA THR A 166 -2.29 -18.32 3.46
C THR A 166 -2.42 -19.77 3.94
N ARG A 167 -1.60 -20.69 3.42
CA ARG A 167 -1.62 -22.10 3.84
C ARG A 167 -1.39 -22.26 5.34
N GLY A 168 -2.23 -23.09 5.97
CA GLY A 168 -2.16 -23.39 7.40
C GLY A 168 -2.60 -22.25 8.31
N MET A 169 -3.27 -21.21 7.77
CA MET A 169 -3.82 -20.13 8.59
C MET A 169 -4.86 -20.64 9.59
N THR A 170 -4.90 -19.96 10.72
CA THR A 170 -5.85 -20.15 11.82
C THR A 170 -6.62 -18.86 12.07
N LYS A 171 -7.56 -18.90 13.02
CA LYS A 171 -8.33 -17.71 13.43
C LYS A 171 -7.46 -16.57 13.98
N LYS A 172 -6.22 -16.85 14.36
CA LYS A 172 -5.29 -15.87 14.95
C LYS A 172 -4.37 -15.20 13.92
N ASP A 173 -4.33 -15.70 12.69
CA ASP A 173 -3.46 -15.18 11.62
C ASP A 173 -4.12 -14.00 10.89
N GLU A 174 -4.36 -12.87 11.59
CA GLU A 174 -5.03 -11.68 11.05
C GLU A 174 -4.39 -11.20 9.73
N ASP A 175 -3.07 -11.23 9.63
CA ASP A 175 -2.32 -10.85 8.43
C ASP A 175 -2.69 -11.71 7.20
N LYS A 176 -3.00 -12.99 7.42
CA LYS A 176 -3.47 -13.88 6.35
C LYS A 176 -4.94 -13.64 6.02
N HIS A 177 -5.74 -13.12 6.96
CA HIS A 177 -7.14 -12.75 6.70
C HIS A 177 -7.17 -11.59 5.70
N ASP A 178 -6.32 -10.58 5.87
CA ASP A 178 -6.19 -9.45 4.94
C ASP A 178 -5.92 -9.90 3.50
N VAL A 179 -5.08 -10.93 3.34
CA VAL A 179 -4.80 -11.53 2.02
C VAL A 179 -6.02 -12.19 1.42
N ILE A 180 -6.85 -12.87 2.22
CA ILE A 180 -8.08 -13.48 1.73
C ILE A 180 -9.08 -12.40 1.32
N TYR A 181 -9.29 -11.36 2.13
CA TYR A 181 -10.15 -10.24 1.78
C TYR A 181 -9.71 -9.56 0.49
N PHE A 182 -8.41 -9.29 0.32
CA PHE A 182 -7.86 -8.74 -0.92
C PHE A 182 -8.15 -9.62 -2.15
N LEU A 183 -8.06 -10.94 -2.01
CA LEU A 183 -8.35 -11.86 -3.11
C LEU A 183 -9.85 -11.96 -3.42
N MET A 184 -10.69 -11.87 -2.39
CA MET A 184 -12.15 -11.82 -2.55
C MET A 184 -12.56 -10.56 -3.31
N GLU A 185 -12.03 -9.39 -2.94
CA GLU A 185 -12.25 -8.14 -3.68
C GLU A 185 -11.77 -8.23 -5.14
N ILE A 186 -10.68 -8.95 -5.45
CA ILE A 186 -10.28 -9.18 -6.85
C ILE A 186 -11.34 -9.99 -7.60
N PHE A 187 -11.86 -11.06 -7.00
CA PHE A 187 -12.90 -11.85 -7.66
C PHE A 187 -14.20 -11.09 -7.82
N ASP A 188 -14.51 -10.21 -6.87
CA ASP A 188 -15.64 -9.30 -6.95
C ASP A 188 -15.52 -8.31 -8.11
N GLU A 189 -14.39 -7.61 -8.24
CA GLU A 189 -14.13 -6.70 -9.36
C GLU A 189 -14.13 -7.41 -10.73
N LEU A 190 -13.80 -8.72 -10.77
CA LEU A 190 -13.85 -9.54 -11.98
C LEU A 190 -15.27 -10.08 -12.30
N GLY A 191 -16.23 -9.95 -11.38
CA GLY A 191 -17.55 -10.57 -11.47
C GLY A 191 -17.53 -12.10 -11.36
N GLU A 192 -16.52 -12.68 -10.71
CA GLU A 192 -16.35 -14.14 -10.57
C GLU A 192 -16.96 -14.66 -9.25
N LYS A 193 -18.28 -14.50 -9.10
CA LYS A 193 -19.08 -14.88 -7.91
C LYS A 193 -18.75 -16.29 -7.38
N GLU A 194 -18.66 -17.28 -8.27
CA GLU A 194 -18.36 -18.67 -7.85
C GLU A 194 -17.02 -18.79 -7.12
N LYS A 195 -15.98 -18.08 -7.58
CA LYS A 195 -14.66 -18.12 -6.95
C LYS A 195 -14.60 -17.34 -5.65
N TYR A 196 -15.34 -16.24 -5.57
CA TYR A 196 -15.55 -15.51 -4.33
C TYR A 196 -16.18 -16.43 -3.27
N LEU A 197 -17.31 -17.07 -3.60
CA LEU A 197 -18.02 -17.97 -2.68
C LEU A 197 -17.20 -19.21 -2.32
N ASP A 198 -16.40 -19.74 -3.25
CA ASP A 198 -15.46 -20.83 -2.97
C ASP A 198 -14.38 -20.42 -1.97
N LEU A 199 -13.88 -19.17 -2.02
CA LEU A 199 -12.99 -18.65 -0.97
C LEU A 199 -13.70 -18.57 0.37
N CYS A 200 -14.93 -18.02 0.43
CA CYS A 200 -15.72 -17.98 1.67
C CYS A 200 -15.81 -19.38 2.29
N LYS A 201 -16.28 -20.36 1.51
CA LYS A 201 -16.44 -21.76 1.93
C LYS A 201 -15.13 -22.38 2.42
N ARG A 202 -14.03 -22.15 1.67
CA ARG A 202 -12.71 -22.69 2.01
C ARG A 202 -12.20 -22.21 3.37
N PHE A 203 -12.62 -21.03 3.81
CA PHE A 203 -12.15 -20.40 5.04
C PHE A 203 -13.24 -20.23 6.12
N GLU A 204 -14.40 -20.90 6.00
CA GLU A 204 -15.48 -20.87 7.00
C GLU A 204 -15.03 -21.27 8.41
N GLY A 205 -14.08 -22.21 8.51
CA GLY A 205 -13.53 -22.63 9.80
C GLY A 205 -12.51 -21.65 10.39
N VAL A 206 -12.10 -20.63 9.63
CA VAL A 206 -11.10 -19.62 10.02
C VAL A 206 -11.77 -18.29 10.37
N PHE A 207 -12.72 -17.85 9.55
CA PHE A 207 -13.56 -16.70 9.86
C PHE A 207 -14.58 -17.02 10.96
N SER A 208 -15.14 -16.00 11.58
CA SER A 208 -16.31 -16.16 12.44
C SER A 208 -17.57 -16.41 11.60
N GLU A 209 -18.57 -17.07 12.18
CA GLU A 209 -19.84 -17.31 11.49
C GLU A 209 -20.50 -16.02 11.00
N LYS A 210 -20.37 -14.93 11.78
CA LYS A 210 -20.87 -13.60 11.41
C LYS A 210 -20.15 -13.00 10.21
N GLU A 211 -18.82 -13.14 10.13
CA GLU A 211 -18.05 -12.67 8.99
C GLU A 211 -18.40 -13.47 7.73
N VAL A 212 -18.51 -14.79 7.84
CA VAL A 212 -18.94 -15.64 6.71
C VAL A 212 -20.32 -15.24 6.23
N GLU A 213 -21.28 -15.03 7.14
CA GLU A 213 -22.64 -14.62 6.80
C GLU A 213 -22.64 -13.24 6.13
N TYR A 214 -21.86 -12.29 6.63
CA TYR A 214 -21.71 -10.96 6.04
C TYR A 214 -21.15 -11.05 4.60
N LEU A 215 -20.04 -11.76 4.40
CA LEU A 215 -19.39 -11.91 3.09
C LEU A 215 -20.30 -12.61 2.07
N LYS A 216 -21.11 -13.58 2.51
CA LYS A 216 -22.07 -14.25 1.63
C LYS A 216 -23.27 -13.37 1.30
N LYS A 217 -23.78 -12.60 2.27
CA LYS A 217 -24.92 -11.69 2.09
C LYS A 217 -24.67 -10.59 1.07
N GLU A 218 -23.44 -10.06 1.01
CA GLU A 218 -23.04 -9.11 -0.04
C GLU A 218 -23.29 -9.64 -1.46
N TYR A 219 -23.47 -10.95 -1.64
CA TYR A 219 -23.72 -11.60 -2.92
C TYR A 219 -25.05 -12.36 -3.05
N GLU A 220 -25.70 -12.68 -1.94
CA GLU A 220 -26.99 -13.38 -1.90
C GLU A 220 -28.18 -12.40 -1.95
N GLU A 221 -27.99 -11.12 -1.61
CA GLU A 221 -29.04 -10.08 -1.66
C GLU A 221 -29.20 -9.41 -3.05
N ASP A 222 -28.32 -9.73 -4.03
CA ASP A 222 -28.36 -9.21 -5.41
C ASP A 222 -29.14 -10.09 -6.41
N GLU A 223 -29.98 -11.03 -5.94
CA GLU A 223 -30.94 -11.84 -6.73
C GLU A 223 -32.40 -11.47 -6.45
#